data_AF-K3WM60-F1
#
_entry.id   AF-K3WM60-F1
#
_cell.length_a   1.000
_cell.length_b   1.000
_cell.length_c   1.000
_cell.angle_alpha   90.00
_cell.angle_beta   90.00
_cell.angle_gamma   90.00
#
_symmetry.space_group_name_H-M   'P 1'
#
loop_
_entity.id
_entity.type
_entity.pdbx_description
1 polymer ?
#
loop_
_entity_poly.entity_id
_entity_poly.type
_entity_poly.pdbx_seq_one_letter_code
_entity_poly.pdbx_strand_id
1 'polypeptide(L)'
;MTLSSASPEPATRRARRAAIAIGTFVTLATIVVLQFASFHHHYNVHNEKHRILRSLQSSTQSLRLHFKVKRDSMAVHGLSEFDVLANPVLSTNDDGTQSASFDGVASFAVGNVLHTYTLVNSVAYYTSETTSADGLSQKTTSCLPADTVPPINDILSSINAADSVGAVQSEETIACASNSLYKLSFAGDSFILCSTTGTATSGFKIYGSDLDIEVTYLSTPVVIVAPALSEDATLACEQISSGVAVSTSTVKLLTGAGQDYVNRVFFRTSTAVEESVATLASSSCSCKGTKRPCIFFHGVDHKGEGELADEFADQFGEIQKHAPCCSSVKFAMLDTFNYGWNSDSLQQKMCDIVLKASNSSNVAAKTVENTIIVAHSMGNMMLGGAIATGKCTLGATSSWVALSGPMRGSMGSDLVQTVCAGGNLGLDIVKAVVSLFGQCPASNGRASIAYEGEKYMTPALQLQYDAMQAAYKKYTTAAMCSNSFIGLLSLDQLTLIFGGTLIPHKSKENDGVVEYGSCVADLDESKFGNKYTSRFYKPKLNHLDTSFRHGDALFNNAQKPVKWFECLL
;
A
#
# COMPACT_ATOMS: atom_id res chain seq x y z
N MET A 1 -36.97 -82.85 -44.81
CA MET A 1 -36.38 -83.47 -43.59
C MET A 1 -34.88 -83.30 -43.65
N THR A 2 -34.27 -83.15 -42.46
CA THR A 2 -32.83 -82.89 -42.12
C THR A 2 -32.30 -81.51 -42.52
N LEU A 3 -32.19 -80.53 -41.61
CA LEU A 3 -31.44 -80.36 -40.34
C LEU A 3 -30.03 -79.77 -40.54
N SER A 4 -29.88 -78.60 -39.91
CA SER A 4 -28.69 -77.84 -39.54
C SER A 4 -27.48 -78.69 -39.10
N SER A 5 -26.26 -78.23 -39.40
CA SER A 5 -25.27 -77.98 -38.34
C SER A 5 -24.06 -77.20 -38.85
N ALA A 6 -23.74 -76.15 -38.10
CA ALA A 6 -22.53 -75.36 -38.17
C ALA A 6 -21.38 -76.04 -37.42
N SER A 7 -20.14 -75.66 -37.78
CA SER A 7 -18.90 -75.86 -37.02
C SER A 7 -17.86 -74.79 -37.45
N PRO A 8 -16.85 -74.47 -36.61
CA PRO A 8 -16.71 -73.14 -36.03
C PRO A 8 -15.64 -72.21 -36.63
N GLU A 9 -15.76 -70.94 -36.25
CA GLU A 9 -14.87 -69.78 -36.43
C GLU A 9 -13.34 -70.02 -36.33
N PRO A 10 -12.54 -69.23 -37.09
CA PRO A 10 -11.17 -68.90 -36.71
C PRO A 10 -11.09 -67.46 -36.14
N ALA A 11 -11.41 -67.29 -34.85
CA ALA A 11 -11.33 -66.03 -34.12
C ALA A 11 -9.91 -65.66 -33.61
N THR A 12 -8.81 -66.08 -34.26
CA THR A 12 -7.45 -66.00 -33.66
C THR A 12 -6.40 -65.18 -34.43
N ARG A 13 -6.71 -64.63 -35.61
CA ARG A 13 -5.77 -63.73 -36.33
C ARG A 13 -6.04 -62.23 -36.13
N ARG A 14 -7.30 -61.82 -35.95
CA ARG A 14 -7.67 -60.40 -35.79
C ARG A 14 -7.33 -59.86 -34.41
N ALA A 15 -7.64 -60.62 -33.36
CA ALA A 15 -7.32 -60.25 -31.97
C ALA A 15 -5.80 -60.15 -31.73
N ARG A 16 -5.01 -61.05 -32.32
CA ARG A 16 -3.54 -61.05 -32.21
C ARG A 16 -2.91 -59.87 -32.95
N ARG A 17 -3.45 -59.47 -34.11
CA ARG A 17 -3.02 -58.26 -34.84
C ARG A 17 -3.41 -56.96 -34.13
N ALA A 18 -4.59 -56.92 -33.52
CA ALA A 18 -5.02 -55.79 -32.70
C ALA A 18 -4.17 -55.64 -31.43
N ALA A 19 -3.87 -56.73 -30.73
CA ALA A 19 -3.01 -56.71 -29.55
C ALA A 19 -1.57 -56.27 -29.87
N ILE A 20 -1.01 -56.71 -31.01
CA ILE A 20 0.32 -56.27 -31.46
C ILE A 20 0.29 -54.78 -31.85
N ALA A 21 -0.76 -54.32 -32.55
CA ALA A 21 -0.90 -52.91 -32.94
C ALA A 21 -1.10 -51.97 -31.74
N ILE A 22 -1.86 -52.40 -30.73
CA ILE A 22 -2.05 -51.65 -29.48
C ILE A 22 -0.74 -51.64 -28.68
N GLY A 23 -0.06 -52.79 -28.59
CA GLY A 23 1.25 -52.89 -27.93
C GLY A 23 2.29 -51.97 -28.58
N THR A 24 2.40 -51.96 -29.91
CA THR A 24 3.31 -51.07 -30.64
C THR A 24 2.92 -49.60 -30.48
N PHE A 25 1.63 -49.26 -30.51
CA PHE A 25 1.17 -47.88 -30.31
C PHE A 25 1.47 -47.38 -28.89
N VAL A 26 1.25 -48.21 -27.85
CA VAL A 26 1.56 -47.85 -26.46
C VAL A 26 3.07 -47.70 -26.26
N THR A 27 3.91 -48.55 -26.86
CA THR A 27 5.37 -48.37 -26.81
C THR A 27 5.85 -47.13 -27.57
N LEU A 28 5.27 -46.81 -28.73
CA LEU A 28 5.61 -45.60 -29.47
C LEU A 28 5.15 -44.34 -28.71
N ALA A 29 3.95 -44.35 -28.14
CA ALA A 29 3.44 -43.23 -27.36
C ALA A 29 4.27 -43.01 -26.08
N THR A 30 4.69 -44.07 -25.39
CA THR A 30 5.57 -43.95 -24.21
C THR A 30 6.97 -43.48 -24.57
N ILE A 31 7.55 -43.93 -25.69
CA ILE A 31 8.82 -43.40 -26.19
C ILE A 31 8.69 -41.92 -26.56
N VAL A 32 7.62 -41.51 -27.24
CA VAL A 32 7.37 -40.10 -27.57
C VAL A 32 7.17 -39.27 -26.30
N VAL A 33 6.41 -39.73 -25.31
CA VAL A 33 6.23 -39.03 -24.03
C VAL A 33 7.54 -38.94 -23.25
N LEU A 34 8.35 -39.99 -23.21
CA LEU A 34 9.67 -39.98 -22.57
C LEU A 34 10.65 -39.07 -23.31
N GLN A 35 10.61 -39.04 -24.65
CA GLN A 35 11.42 -38.12 -25.44
C GLN A 35 10.94 -36.68 -25.27
N PHE A 36 9.64 -36.40 -25.21
CA PHE A 36 9.11 -35.07 -24.91
C PHE A 36 9.40 -34.64 -23.47
N ALA A 37 9.30 -35.52 -22.48
CA ALA A 37 9.65 -35.21 -21.09
C ALA A 37 11.16 -34.96 -20.92
N SER A 38 11.99 -35.78 -21.57
CA SER A 38 13.45 -35.59 -21.58
C SER A 38 13.85 -34.35 -22.37
N PHE A 39 13.17 -34.06 -23.49
CA PHE A 39 13.38 -32.86 -24.28
C PHE A 39 12.89 -31.62 -23.54
N HIS A 40 11.75 -31.67 -22.84
CA HIS A 40 11.23 -30.57 -22.03
C HIS A 40 12.12 -30.31 -20.80
N HIS A 41 12.60 -31.37 -20.14
CA HIS A 41 13.57 -31.24 -19.04
C HIS A 41 14.92 -30.71 -19.54
N HIS A 42 15.47 -31.23 -20.66
CA HIS A 42 16.68 -30.69 -21.26
C HIS A 42 16.47 -29.27 -21.79
N TYR A 43 15.32 -28.93 -22.36
CA TYR A 43 15.02 -27.60 -22.90
C TYR A 43 14.83 -26.58 -21.78
N ASN A 44 14.18 -26.95 -20.68
CA ASN A 44 14.05 -26.10 -19.49
C ASN A 44 15.40 -25.88 -18.80
N VAL A 45 16.20 -26.94 -18.61
CA VAL A 45 17.56 -26.83 -18.06
C VAL A 45 18.48 -26.05 -19.00
N HIS A 46 18.34 -26.21 -20.32
CA HIS A 46 19.16 -25.50 -21.31
C HIS A 46 18.74 -24.04 -21.48
N ASN A 47 17.45 -23.71 -21.32
CA ASN A 47 16.94 -22.35 -21.24
C ASN A 47 17.34 -21.67 -19.93
N GLU A 48 17.34 -22.39 -18.81
CA GLU A 48 17.79 -21.87 -17.52
C GLU A 48 19.30 -21.60 -17.55
N LYS A 49 20.09 -22.50 -18.14
CA LYS A 49 21.53 -22.31 -18.38
C LYS A 49 21.80 -21.18 -19.38
N HIS A 50 21.00 -21.04 -20.44
CA HIS A 50 21.09 -19.90 -21.37
C HIS A 50 20.59 -18.59 -20.75
N ARG A 51 19.65 -18.62 -19.81
CA ARG A 51 19.18 -17.46 -19.05
C ARG A 51 20.26 -16.99 -18.09
N ILE A 52 20.91 -17.91 -17.38
CA ILE A 52 22.09 -17.65 -16.54
C ILE A 52 23.24 -17.09 -17.38
N LEU A 53 23.51 -17.67 -18.56
CA LEU A 53 24.55 -17.18 -19.47
C LEU A 53 24.19 -15.83 -20.13
N ARG A 54 22.92 -15.54 -20.42
CA ARG A 54 22.46 -14.22 -20.89
C ARG A 54 22.51 -13.17 -19.79
N SER A 55 22.17 -13.54 -18.55
CA SER A 55 22.35 -12.70 -17.35
C SER A 55 23.83 -12.39 -17.08
N LEU A 56 24.74 -13.33 -17.37
CA LEU A 56 26.19 -13.13 -17.28
C LEU A 56 26.80 -12.39 -18.48
N GLN A 57 26.07 -12.29 -19.61
CA GLN A 57 26.55 -11.62 -20.83
C GLN A 57 26.15 -10.14 -20.93
N SER A 58 25.28 -9.63 -20.07
CA SER A 58 25.14 -8.17 -19.87
C SER A 58 26.11 -7.73 -18.78
N SER A 59 27.13 -6.98 -19.17
CA SER A 59 28.16 -6.39 -18.29
C SER A 59 27.62 -5.31 -17.36
N THR A 60 26.55 -5.58 -16.60
CA THR A 60 25.96 -4.65 -15.64
C THR A 60 26.44 -5.01 -14.24
N GLN A 61 27.12 -4.07 -13.58
CA GLN A 61 27.49 -4.23 -12.18
C GLN A 61 26.22 -4.24 -11.32
N SER A 62 26.16 -5.15 -10.36
CA SER A 62 25.10 -5.13 -9.34
C SER A 62 25.22 -3.83 -8.53
N LEU A 63 24.07 -3.32 -8.11
CA LEU A 63 23.94 -2.10 -7.31
C LEU A 63 23.60 -2.47 -5.88
N ARG A 64 24.21 -1.78 -4.92
CA ARG A 64 23.70 -1.68 -3.55
C ARG A 64 23.12 -0.29 -3.35
N LEU A 65 21.83 -0.24 -3.05
CA LEU A 65 21.10 0.96 -2.69
C LEU A 65 20.94 0.96 -1.17
N HIS A 66 21.71 1.82 -0.50
CA HIS A 66 21.61 2.02 0.93
C HIS A 66 20.60 3.13 1.22
N PHE A 67 19.47 2.76 1.82
CA PHE A 67 18.42 3.69 2.21
C PHE A 67 18.68 4.24 3.60
N LYS A 68 18.49 5.56 3.73
CA LYS A 68 18.43 6.25 5.01
C LYS A 68 17.14 7.04 5.11
N VAL A 69 16.19 6.50 5.85
CA VAL A 69 14.88 7.10 6.11
C VAL A 69 15.00 8.12 7.23
N LYS A 70 14.45 9.32 7.03
CA LYS A 70 14.55 10.45 7.96
C LYS A 70 13.36 10.55 8.92
N ARG A 71 12.32 9.74 8.72
CA ARG A 71 11.06 9.76 9.48
C ARG A 71 10.71 8.37 9.98
N ASP A 72 10.51 8.23 11.28
CA ASP A 72 10.21 6.94 11.91
C ASP A 72 8.90 6.32 11.40
N SER A 73 7.93 7.15 10.98
CA SER A 73 6.68 6.70 10.35
C SER A 73 6.89 5.94 9.04
N MET A 74 8.07 6.05 8.43
CA MET A 74 8.43 5.39 7.16
C MET A 74 9.40 4.22 7.36
N ALA A 75 9.70 3.86 8.62
CA ALA A 75 10.60 2.76 8.93
C ALA A 75 10.03 1.43 8.41
N VAL A 76 10.85 0.68 7.67
CA VAL A 76 10.46 -0.62 7.14
C VAL A 76 10.87 -1.67 8.15
N HIS A 77 9.89 -2.42 8.69
CA HIS A 77 10.17 -3.40 9.75
C HIS A 77 10.85 -2.77 10.99
N GLY A 78 10.54 -1.50 11.26
CA GLY A 78 11.16 -0.72 12.35
C GLY A 78 12.60 -0.25 12.07
N LEU A 79 13.12 -0.51 10.87
CA LEU A 79 14.46 -0.08 10.45
C LEU A 79 14.37 1.20 9.60
N SER A 80 15.13 2.22 10.01
CA SER A 80 15.31 3.47 9.25
C SER A 80 16.49 3.42 8.28
N GLU A 81 17.39 2.45 8.43
CA GLU A 81 18.51 2.23 7.51
C GLU A 81 18.51 0.78 7.04
N PHE A 82 18.59 0.56 5.72
CA PHE A 82 18.59 -0.78 5.14
C PHE A 82 19.17 -0.78 3.73
N ASP A 83 19.58 -1.95 3.25
CA ASP A 83 20.11 -2.13 1.91
C ASP A 83 19.13 -2.86 1.00
N VAL A 84 19.11 -2.43 -0.26
CA VAL A 84 18.49 -3.16 -1.37
C VAL A 84 19.59 -3.49 -2.37
N LEU A 85 19.71 -4.77 -2.72
CA LEU A 85 20.61 -5.22 -3.78
C LEU A 85 19.81 -5.32 -5.07
N ALA A 86 20.31 -4.77 -6.16
CA ALA A 86 19.61 -4.74 -7.44
C ALA A 86 20.53 -5.04 -8.61
N ASN A 87 20.02 -5.77 -9.60
CA ASN A 87 20.66 -6.04 -10.87
C ASN A 87 19.89 -5.31 -11.97
N PRO A 88 20.52 -4.34 -12.67
CA PRO A 88 19.92 -3.75 -13.86
C PRO A 88 19.79 -4.80 -14.97
N VAL A 89 18.57 -4.98 -15.48
CA VAL A 89 18.26 -5.88 -16.59
C VAL A 89 17.93 -5.03 -17.82
N LEU A 90 18.85 -5.00 -18.78
CA LEU A 90 18.70 -4.24 -20.02
C LEU A 90 18.10 -5.11 -21.13
N SER A 91 17.16 -4.56 -21.87
CA SER A 91 16.62 -5.15 -23.10
C SER A 91 16.68 -4.14 -24.25
N THR A 92 16.75 -4.64 -25.48
CA THR A 92 16.64 -3.83 -26.70
C THR A 92 15.26 -4.07 -27.29
N ASN A 93 14.53 -2.99 -27.52
CA ASN A 93 13.21 -3.01 -28.14
C ASN A 93 13.34 -3.16 -29.66
N ASP A 94 12.24 -3.52 -30.33
CA ASP A 94 12.22 -3.75 -31.79
C ASP A 94 12.60 -2.49 -32.62
N ASP A 95 12.38 -1.30 -32.06
CA ASP A 95 12.73 -0.01 -32.66
C ASP A 95 14.21 0.40 -32.41
N GLY A 96 14.99 -0.46 -31.75
CA GLY A 96 16.39 -0.22 -31.39
C GLY A 96 16.60 0.63 -30.13
N THR A 97 15.53 1.09 -29.47
CA THR A 97 15.63 1.76 -28.17
C THR A 97 15.99 0.75 -27.07
N GLN A 98 16.64 1.21 -26.00
CA GLN A 98 16.91 0.36 -24.84
C GLN A 98 15.83 0.54 -23.78
N SER A 99 15.41 -0.55 -23.17
CA SER A 99 14.60 -0.57 -21.96
C SER A 99 15.41 -1.14 -20.80
N ALA A 100 15.12 -0.67 -19.60
CA ALA A 100 15.70 -1.21 -18.37
C ALA A 100 14.61 -1.62 -17.39
N SER A 101 14.90 -2.69 -16.66
CA SER A 101 14.16 -3.16 -15.49
C SER A 101 15.16 -3.58 -14.41
N PHE A 102 14.66 -4.08 -13.28
CA PHE A 102 15.53 -4.55 -12.19
C PHE A 102 15.04 -5.89 -11.65
N ASP A 103 16.02 -6.75 -11.37
CA ASP A 103 15.85 -7.77 -10.35
C ASP A 103 16.39 -7.22 -9.03
N GLY A 104 15.70 -7.44 -7.91
CA GLY A 104 16.03 -6.82 -6.63
C GLY A 104 15.77 -7.73 -5.44
N VAL A 105 16.52 -7.55 -4.36
CA VAL A 105 16.30 -8.23 -3.09
C VAL A 105 16.57 -7.29 -1.91
N ALA A 106 15.66 -7.32 -0.93
CA ALA A 106 15.79 -6.64 0.35
C ALA A 106 15.45 -7.65 1.47
N SER A 107 16.22 -7.64 2.56
CA SER A 107 15.99 -8.56 3.68
C SER A 107 16.05 -7.84 5.01
N PHE A 108 15.09 -8.12 5.88
CA PHE A 108 14.88 -7.46 7.17
C PHE A 108 14.76 -8.54 8.25
N ALA A 109 15.66 -8.53 9.22
CA ALA A 109 15.61 -9.44 10.35
C ALA A 109 14.91 -8.75 11.53
N VAL A 110 13.75 -9.27 11.95
CA VAL A 110 12.97 -8.75 13.08
C VAL A 110 12.73 -9.87 14.07
N GLY A 111 13.32 -9.76 15.26
CA GLY A 111 13.26 -10.84 16.25
C GLY A 111 13.87 -12.13 15.69
N ASN A 112 13.06 -13.19 15.57
CA ASN A 112 13.45 -14.49 15.01
C ASN A 112 12.90 -14.75 13.60
N VAL A 113 12.38 -13.72 12.92
CA VAL A 113 11.82 -13.81 11.58
C VAL A 113 12.68 -13.02 10.60
N LEU A 114 13.06 -13.66 9.50
CA LEU A 114 13.70 -13.02 8.35
C LEU A 114 12.63 -12.75 7.29
N HIS A 115 12.39 -11.47 7.03
CA HIS A 115 11.49 -11.00 5.97
C HIS A 115 12.31 -10.68 4.73
N THR A 116 12.04 -11.35 3.61
CA THR A 116 12.74 -11.12 2.34
C THR A 116 11.74 -10.72 1.26
N TYR A 117 12.00 -9.59 0.63
CA TYR A 117 11.30 -9.09 -0.54
C TYR A 117 12.18 -9.31 -1.75
N THR A 118 11.61 -9.87 -2.82
CA THR A 118 12.36 -10.19 -4.02
C THR A 118 11.56 -9.78 -5.25
N LEU A 119 12.20 -9.08 -6.18
CA LEU A 119 11.66 -8.75 -7.49
C LEU A 119 12.49 -9.51 -8.53
N VAL A 120 11.88 -10.43 -9.28
CA VAL A 120 12.57 -11.18 -10.34
C VAL A 120 11.67 -11.29 -11.56
N ASN A 121 12.19 -10.92 -12.73
CA ASN A 121 11.44 -10.90 -13.99
C ASN A 121 10.12 -10.13 -13.87
N SER A 122 10.16 -8.96 -13.21
CA SER A 122 8.98 -8.13 -12.92
C SER A 122 7.90 -8.79 -12.05
N VAL A 123 8.17 -9.91 -11.38
CA VAL A 123 7.26 -10.49 -10.37
C VAL A 123 7.81 -10.24 -8.98
N ALA A 124 6.98 -9.70 -8.09
CA ALA A 124 7.36 -9.45 -6.71
C ALA A 124 6.91 -10.57 -5.79
N TYR A 125 7.79 -10.92 -4.86
CA TYR A 125 7.64 -12.00 -3.91
C TYR A 125 7.92 -11.49 -2.51
N TYR A 126 7.22 -12.08 -1.55
CA TYR A 126 7.50 -11.98 -0.14
C TYR A 126 7.77 -13.36 0.43
N THR A 127 8.80 -13.45 1.27
CA THR A 127 9.15 -14.64 2.01
C THR A 127 9.35 -14.27 3.47
N SER A 128 8.76 -15.03 4.37
CA SER A 128 9.12 -15.00 5.79
C SER A 128 9.66 -16.34 6.22
N GLU A 129 10.81 -16.32 6.88
CA GLU A 129 11.46 -17.49 7.44
C GLU A 129 11.62 -17.30 8.95
N THR A 130 10.96 -18.17 9.72
CA THR A 130 11.02 -18.15 11.18
C THR A 130 11.91 -19.29 11.65
N THR A 131 12.96 -18.97 12.40
CA THR A 131 13.82 -19.97 13.04
C THR A 131 13.32 -20.23 14.46
N SER A 132 12.88 -21.45 14.73
CA SER A 132 12.49 -21.88 16.07
C SER A 132 13.70 -22.23 16.94
N ALA A 133 13.53 -22.22 18.26
CA ALA A 133 14.58 -22.57 19.22
C ALA A 133 15.13 -24.01 19.04
N ASP A 134 14.33 -24.89 18.45
CA ASP A 134 14.68 -26.28 18.15
C ASP A 134 15.42 -26.45 16.81
N GLY A 135 15.73 -25.35 16.12
CA GLY A 135 16.44 -25.34 14.84
C GLY A 135 15.57 -25.68 13.62
N LEU A 136 14.25 -25.81 13.78
CA LEU A 136 13.31 -25.97 12.67
C LEU A 136 12.97 -24.60 12.06
N SER A 137 13.22 -24.43 10.77
CA SER A 137 12.84 -23.22 10.02
C SER A 137 11.47 -23.42 9.35
N GLN A 138 10.50 -22.57 9.69
CA GLN A 138 9.24 -22.49 8.95
C GLN A 138 9.33 -21.37 7.91
N LYS A 139 9.12 -21.70 6.64
CA LYS A 139 9.18 -20.75 5.53
C LYS A 139 7.82 -20.61 4.86
N THR A 140 7.35 -19.38 4.72
CA THR A 140 6.16 -19.05 3.95
C THR A 140 6.54 -18.09 2.82
N THR A 141 6.06 -18.37 1.62
CA THR A 141 6.35 -17.58 0.42
C THR A 141 5.05 -17.29 -0.31
N SER A 142 4.89 -16.06 -0.78
CA SER A 142 3.75 -15.62 -1.59
C SER A 142 4.18 -14.57 -2.61
N CYS A 143 3.38 -14.41 -3.67
CA CYS A 143 3.52 -13.26 -4.55
C CYS A 143 2.89 -12.02 -3.93
N LEU A 144 3.43 -10.86 -4.29
CA LEU A 144 2.91 -9.55 -3.92
C LEU A 144 2.13 -8.97 -5.11
N PRO A 145 0.94 -8.38 -4.89
CA PRO A 145 0.20 -7.71 -5.97
C PRO A 145 1.03 -6.59 -6.57
N ALA A 146 0.89 -6.35 -7.89
CA ALA A 146 1.76 -5.41 -8.61
C ALA A 146 1.71 -3.99 -8.02
N ASP A 147 0.55 -3.57 -7.54
CA ASP A 147 0.31 -2.24 -6.96
C ASP A 147 0.88 -2.08 -5.53
N THR A 148 1.36 -3.15 -4.90
CA THR A 148 2.02 -3.08 -3.57
C THR A 148 3.51 -2.78 -3.66
N VAL A 149 4.09 -2.90 -4.85
CA VAL A 149 5.51 -2.69 -5.09
C VAL A 149 5.72 -1.22 -5.42
N PRO A 150 6.72 -0.55 -4.81
CA PRO A 150 7.07 0.80 -5.20
C PRO A 150 7.28 0.87 -6.72
N PRO A 151 6.85 1.95 -7.40
CA PRO A 151 7.01 2.08 -8.85
C PRO A 151 8.48 2.35 -9.21
N ILE A 152 9.35 1.36 -9.03
CA ILE A 152 10.81 1.45 -9.26
C ILE A 152 11.10 1.85 -10.71
N ASN A 153 10.26 1.39 -11.63
CA ASN A 153 10.33 1.75 -13.05
C ASN A 153 10.17 3.25 -13.30
N ASP A 154 9.34 3.95 -12.53
CA ASP A 154 9.15 5.39 -12.68
C ASP A 154 10.39 6.17 -12.22
N ILE A 155 11.21 5.62 -11.31
CA ILE A 155 12.49 6.23 -10.94
C ILE A 155 13.40 6.35 -12.17
N LEU A 156 13.41 5.35 -13.05
CA LEU A 156 14.18 5.40 -14.29
C LEU A 156 13.68 6.49 -15.24
N SER A 157 12.35 6.64 -15.35
CA SER A 157 11.74 7.75 -16.08
C SER A 157 12.15 9.10 -15.50
N SER A 158 12.18 9.22 -14.17
CA SER A 158 12.59 10.45 -13.47
C SER A 158 14.08 10.77 -13.67
N ILE A 159 14.94 9.75 -13.74
CA ILE A 159 16.37 9.93 -14.06
C ILE A 159 16.55 10.37 -15.52
N ASN A 160 15.81 9.78 -16.46
CA ASN A 160 15.83 10.21 -17.87
C ASN A 160 15.45 11.69 -18.02
N ALA A 161 14.48 12.16 -17.22
CA ALA A 161 13.95 13.51 -17.25
C ALA A 161 14.63 14.48 -16.26
N ALA A 162 15.77 14.09 -15.67
CA ALA A 162 16.42 14.89 -14.64
C ALA A 162 16.98 16.22 -15.20
N ASP A 163 16.74 17.31 -14.48
CA ASP A 163 17.16 18.65 -14.85
C ASP A 163 18.37 19.09 -14.01
N SER A 164 19.39 19.68 -14.65
CA SER A 164 20.54 20.26 -13.93
C SER A 164 20.12 21.49 -13.14
N VAL A 165 20.60 21.62 -11.90
CA VAL A 165 20.33 22.79 -11.04
C VAL A 165 21.61 23.39 -10.48
N GLY A 166 21.63 24.71 -10.32
CA GLY A 166 22.79 25.45 -9.82
C GLY A 166 22.92 25.42 -8.29
N ALA A 167 21.78 25.36 -7.59
CA ALA A 167 21.75 25.27 -6.13
C ALA A 167 20.52 24.50 -5.62
N VAL A 168 20.60 24.08 -4.35
CA VAL A 168 19.48 23.47 -3.64
C VAL A 168 19.22 24.23 -2.35
N GLN A 169 17.96 24.61 -2.15
CA GLN A 169 17.44 25.08 -0.88
C GLN A 169 16.85 23.91 -0.12
N SER A 170 17.47 23.57 1.01
CA SER A 170 17.06 22.49 1.90
C SER A 170 17.46 22.84 3.33
N GLU A 171 16.78 22.24 4.33
CA GLU A 171 17.18 22.39 5.73
C GLU A 171 18.50 21.64 6.01
N GLU A 172 18.68 20.48 5.40
CA GLU A 172 19.91 19.71 5.46
C GLU A 172 20.90 20.18 4.38
N THR A 173 22.17 20.31 4.73
CA THR A 173 23.21 20.66 3.75
C THR A 173 23.50 19.47 2.85
N ILE A 174 23.30 19.66 1.54
CA ILE A 174 23.62 18.63 0.54
C ILE A 174 25.13 18.68 0.24
N ALA A 175 25.86 17.69 0.71
CA ALA A 175 27.26 17.52 0.36
C ALA A 175 27.38 16.88 -1.03
N CYS A 176 27.73 17.69 -2.03
CA CYS A 176 27.96 17.20 -3.39
C CYS A 176 29.37 17.55 -3.90
N ALA A 177 30.32 16.63 -3.73
CA ALA A 177 31.73 16.85 -4.08
C ALA A 177 31.96 17.11 -5.58
N SER A 178 31.02 16.71 -6.44
CA SER A 178 31.08 16.94 -7.88
C SER A 178 30.54 18.32 -8.31
N ASN A 179 29.87 19.05 -7.41
CA ASN A 179 29.04 20.23 -7.71
C ASN A 179 28.02 20.02 -8.86
N SER A 180 27.73 18.77 -9.21
CA SER A 180 26.80 18.41 -10.30
C SER A 180 25.51 17.87 -9.70
N LEU A 181 24.51 18.74 -9.64
CA LEU A 181 23.23 18.51 -8.97
C LEU A 181 22.11 18.40 -10.01
N TYR A 182 21.27 17.39 -9.86
CA TYR A 182 20.14 17.14 -10.76
C TYR A 182 18.86 16.97 -9.99
N LYS A 183 17.84 17.77 -10.34
CA LYS A 183 16.50 17.60 -9.81
C LYS A 183 15.78 16.49 -10.56
N LEU A 184 15.24 15.54 -9.82
CA LEU A 184 14.31 14.52 -10.31
C LEU A 184 13.00 14.59 -9.54
N SER A 185 11.91 14.21 -10.19
CA SER A 185 10.58 14.16 -9.56
C SER A 185 9.98 12.78 -9.74
N PHE A 186 9.62 12.12 -8.65
CA PHE A 186 9.11 10.74 -8.65
C PHE A 186 7.99 10.60 -7.60
N ALA A 187 6.92 9.87 -7.94
CA ALA A 187 5.78 9.58 -7.06
C ALA A 187 5.16 10.82 -6.36
N GLY A 188 5.23 11.97 -7.04
CA GLY A 188 4.72 13.24 -6.55
C GLY A 188 5.68 14.02 -5.63
N ASP A 189 6.90 13.53 -5.43
CA ASP A 189 7.93 14.15 -4.59
C ASP A 189 9.17 14.58 -5.40
N SER A 190 9.97 15.49 -4.84
CA SER A 190 11.22 15.98 -5.45
C SER A 190 12.45 15.40 -4.76
N PHE A 191 13.44 15.04 -5.56
CA PHE A 191 14.72 14.53 -5.10
C PHE A 191 15.87 15.22 -5.85
N ILE A 192 17.06 15.16 -5.27
CA ILE A 192 18.29 15.70 -5.84
C ILE A 192 19.30 14.56 -5.99
N LEU A 193 19.68 14.28 -7.23
CA LEU A 193 20.80 13.39 -7.52
C LEU A 193 22.09 14.19 -7.51
N CYS A 194 23.07 13.69 -6.77
CA CYS A 194 24.44 14.16 -6.78
C CYS A 194 25.35 13.04 -7.29
N SER A 195 26.18 13.35 -8.30
CA SER A 195 27.28 12.46 -8.65
C SER A 195 28.31 12.43 -7.54
N THR A 196 28.81 11.26 -7.18
CA THR A 196 30.08 11.20 -6.47
C THR A 196 31.23 11.36 -7.46
N THR A 197 32.35 11.92 -7.00
CA THR A 197 33.65 11.89 -7.68
C THR A 197 34.49 10.82 -6.97
N GLY A 198 35.11 9.89 -7.70
CA GLY A 198 35.93 8.87 -7.02
C GLY A 198 36.28 7.61 -7.82
N THR A 199 36.60 6.56 -7.07
CA THR A 199 37.09 5.25 -7.51
C THR A 199 36.07 4.43 -8.31
N ALA A 200 36.50 3.28 -8.83
CA ALA A 200 35.66 2.43 -9.68
C ALA A 200 34.35 1.89 -9.04
N THR A 201 34.23 1.94 -7.72
CA THR A 201 33.04 1.54 -6.94
C THR A 201 32.20 2.74 -6.46
N SER A 202 32.65 3.97 -6.75
CA SER A 202 31.95 5.20 -6.37
C SER A 202 30.70 5.36 -7.22
N GLY A 203 29.52 5.32 -6.60
CA GLY A 203 28.24 5.46 -7.28
C GLY A 203 27.67 6.88 -7.22
N PHE A 204 26.44 7.04 -6.77
CA PHE A 204 25.78 8.35 -6.69
C PHE A 204 24.85 8.40 -5.49
N LYS A 205 24.49 9.61 -5.05
CA LYS A 205 23.55 9.82 -3.95
C LYS A 205 22.29 10.51 -4.46
N ILE A 206 21.14 10.07 -3.97
CA ILE A 206 19.85 10.72 -4.17
C ILE A 206 19.40 11.24 -2.82
N TYR A 207 19.18 12.54 -2.72
CA TYR A 207 18.69 13.21 -1.52
C TYR A 207 17.21 13.53 -1.68
N GLY A 208 16.42 13.22 -0.66
CA GLY A 208 15.00 13.50 -0.62
C GLY A 208 14.60 14.26 0.64
N SER A 209 13.35 14.74 0.66
CA SER A 209 12.79 15.36 1.86
C SER A 209 12.69 14.36 3.02
N ASP A 210 12.31 13.12 2.71
CA ASP A 210 11.98 12.10 3.72
C ASP A 210 12.98 10.95 3.81
N LEU A 211 13.83 10.76 2.81
CA LEU A 211 14.83 9.71 2.77
C LEU A 211 15.97 10.10 1.84
N ASP A 212 17.14 9.52 2.06
CA ASP A 212 18.26 9.53 1.15
C ASP A 212 18.56 8.11 0.65
N ILE A 213 19.17 8.00 -0.53
CA ILE A 213 19.61 6.75 -1.13
C ILE A 213 21.06 6.92 -1.57
N GLU A 214 21.95 6.10 -1.03
CA GLU A 214 23.32 5.98 -1.50
C GLU A 214 23.45 4.75 -2.38
N VAL A 215 23.75 4.97 -3.65
CA VAL A 215 23.94 3.90 -4.63
C VAL A 215 25.43 3.64 -4.80
N THR A 216 25.83 2.38 -4.69
CA THR A 216 27.21 1.92 -4.92
C THR A 216 27.24 0.78 -5.92
N TYR A 217 28.28 0.74 -6.76
CA TYR A 217 28.49 -0.36 -7.69
C TYR A 217 29.28 -1.47 -6.99
N LEU A 218 28.76 -2.69 -7.05
CA LEU A 218 29.39 -3.86 -6.46
C LEU A 218 30.43 -4.46 -7.41
N SER A 219 31.59 -4.80 -6.85
CA SER A 219 32.66 -5.47 -7.59
C SER A 219 32.33 -6.92 -7.95
N THR A 220 31.42 -7.54 -7.18
CA THR A 220 30.97 -8.92 -7.39
C THR A 220 29.48 -8.92 -7.73
N PRO A 221 29.06 -9.57 -8.83
CA PRO A 221 27.65 -9.71 -9.16
C PRO A 221 26.87 -10.45 -8.06
N VAL A 222 25.67 -9.97 -7.77
CA VAL A 222 24.73 -10.59 -6.83
C VAL A 222 23.80 -11.50 -7.62
N VAL A 223 23.64 -12.75 -7.16
CA VAL A 223 22.66 -13.67 -7.75
C VAL A 223 21.32 -13.49 -7.05
N ILE A 224 20.31 -13.01 -7.79
CA ILE A 224 18.96 -12.80 -7.29
C ILE A 224 18.05 -13.83 -7.98
N VAL A 225 17.38 -14.66 -7.18
CA VAL A 225 16.54 -15.77 -7.68
C VAL A 225 15.14 -15.67 -7.10
N ALA A 226 14.15 -16.01 -7.93
CA ALA A 226 12.77 -16.11 -7.46
C ALA A 226 12.66 -17.24 -6.42
N PRO A 227 11.92 -17.04 -5.32
CA PRO A 227 11.69 -18.10 -4.36
C PRO A 227 10.80 -19.20 -4.97
N ALA A 228 10.95 -20.43 -4.48
CA ALA A 228 10.15 -21.55 -4.95
C ALA A 228 8.68 -21.38 -4.54
N LEU A 229 7.77 -21.56 -5.49
CA LEU A 229 6.32 -21.60 -5.32
C LEU A 229 5.77 -22.87 -5.98
N SER A 230 4.58 -23.32 -5.57
CA SER A 230 3.82 -24.31 -6.33
C SER A 230 3.45 -23.76 -7.71
N GLU A 231 3.26 -24.63 -8.70
CA GLU A 231 2.88 -24.23 -10.07
C GLU A 231 1.61 -23.34 -10.08
N ASP A 232 0.56 -23.75 -9.36
CA ASP A 232 -0.69 -22.99 -9.28
C ASP A 232 -0.49 -21.59 -8.68
N ALA A 233 0.30 -21.49 -7.61
CA ALA A 233 0.63 -20.20 -6.98
C ALA A 233 1.45 -19.30 -7.91
N THR A 234 2.33 -19.89 -8.74
CA THR A 234 3.16 -19.14 -9.70
C THR A 234 2.30 -18.54 -10.81
N LEU A 235 1.30 -19.27 -11.29
CA LEU A 235 0.36 -18.79 -12.32
C LEU A 235 -0.52 -17.65 -11.84
N ALA A 236 -0.74 -17.51 -10.53
CA ALA A 236 -1.51 -16.44 -9.93
C ALA A 236 -0.71 -15.14 -9.71
N CYS A 237 0.60 -15.16 -9.92
CA CYS A 237 1.45 -14.00 -9.66
C CYS A 237 1.30 -12.94 -10.75
N GLU A 238 1.02 -11.71 -10.34
CA GLU A 238 0.94 -10.58 -11.25
C GLU A 238 2.35 -10.16 -11.70
N GLN A 239 2.48 -9.85 -12.99
CA GLN A 239 3.66 -9.20 -13.53
C GLN A 239 3.49 -7.68 -13.45
N ILE A 240 4.49 -7.03 -12.88
CA ILE A 240 4.68 -5.59 -12.94
C ILE A 240 5.13 -5.23 -14.37
N SER A 241 4.93 -3.98 -14.78
CA SER A 241 5.39 -3.46 -16.08
C SER A 241 6.81 -3.92 -16.44
N SER A 242 7.01 -4.36 -17.69
CA SER A 242 8.18 -5.08 -18.20
C SER A 242 9.41 -4.19 -18.50
N GLY A 243 9.62 -3.15 -17.70
CA GLY A 243 10.70 -2.19 -17.87
C GLY A 243 10.30 -0.91 -18.61
N VAL A 244 11.23 0.04 -18.63
CA VAL A 244 11.02 1.41 -19.12
C VAL A 244 12.09 1.79 -20.12
N ALA A 245 11.70 2.49 -21.20
CA ALA A 245 12.65 3.04 -22.16
C ALA A 245 13.66 3.96 -21.46
N VAL A 246 14.95 3.70 -21.65
CA VAL A 246 16.05 4.43 -21.02
C VAL A 246 16.91 5.13 -22.04
N SER A 247 17.33 6.34 -21.69
CA SER A 247 18.34 7.07 -22.47
C SER A 247 19.71 6.39 -22.36
N THR A 248 20.59 6.63 -23.34
CA THR A 248 22.00 6.19 -23.30
C THR A 248 22.71 6.63 -22.01
N SER A 249 22.35 7.82 -21.53
CA SER A 249 22.81 8.41 -20.28
C SER A 249 22.45 7.57 -19.06
N THR A 250 21.18 7.20 -18.95
CA THR A 250 20.67 6.35 -17.88
C THR A 250 21.27 4.95 -17.94
N VAL A 251 21.41 4.36 -19.13
CA VAL A 251 22.09 3.07 -19.30
C VAL A 251 23.52 3.12 -18.73
N LYS A 252 24.28 4.17 -19.02
CA LYS A 252 25.64 4.33 -18.50
C LYS A 252 25.69 4.53 -16.99
N LEU A 253 24.71 5.26 -16.43
CA LEU A 253 24.55 5.39 -14.98
C LEU A 253 24.25 4.03 -14.34
N LEU A 254 23.33 3.24 -14.90
CA LEU A 254 22.97 1.93 -14.35
C LEU A 254 24.11 0.90 -14.43
N THR A 255 24.94 0.98 -15.47
CA THR A 255 26.00 -0.01 -15.72
C THR A 255 27.35 0.35 -15.11
N GLY A 256 27.50 1.55 -14.55
CA GLY A 256 28.79 2.05 -14.08
C GLY A 256 29.82 2.24 -15.20
N ALA A 257 29.42 2.14 -16.48
CA ALA A 257 30.29 2.15 -17.66
C ALA A 257 30.86 3.55 -18.03
N GLY A 258 30.96 4.45 -17.06
CA GLY A 258 31.48 5.80 -17.20
C GLY A 258 31.71 6.46 -15.84
N GLN A 259 32.88 6.21 -15.25
CA GLN A 259 33.27 6.75 -13.93
C GLN A 259 33.51 8.28 -13.93
N ASP A 260 33.57 8.92 -15.11
CA ASP A 260 33.69 10.37 -15.32
C ASP A 260 32.38 11.05 -15.78
N TYR A 261 31.25 10.32 -15.79
CA TYR A 261 30.21 10.55 -16.78
C TYR A 261 29.04 11.42 -16.30
N VAL A 262 28.69 11.43 -15.01
CA VAL A 262 27.58 12.28 -14.54
C VAL A 262 27.89 13.78 -14.77
N ASN A 263 29.13 14.20 -14.59
CA ASN A 263 29.60 15.57 -14.90
C ASN A 263 29.54 15.93 -16.39
N ARG A 264 29.53 14.96 -17.33
CA ARG A 264 29.55 15.20 -18.79
C ARG A 264 28.20 14.93 -19.47
N VAL A 265 27.36 14.09 -18.88
CA VAL A 265 26.09 13.60 -19.46
C VAL A 265 24.97 14.63 -19.42
N PHE A 266 24.86 15.33 -18.30
CA PHE A 266 23.78 16.28 -18.08
C PHE A 266 24.27 17.73 -18.12
N PHE A 267 25.53 17.95 -18.53
CA PHE A 267 26.12 19.27 -18.71
C PHE A 267 25.49 19.94 -19.92
N ARG A 268 24.37 20.65 -19.72
CA ARG A 268 23.93 21.67 -20.66
C ARG A 268 24.76 22.92 -20.39
N THR A 269 25.60 23.31 -21.34
CA THR A 269 26.31 24.60 -21.36
C THR A 269 25.32 25.75 -21.58
N SER A 270 24.43 26.01 -20.62
CA SER A 270 23.63 27.23 -20.63
C SER A 270 23.82 27.98 -19.31
N THR A 271 24.08 29.27 -19.43
CA THR A 271 24.15 30.25 -18.34
C THR A 271 22.86 30.30 -17.49
N ALA A 272 21.76 29.70 -17.97
CA ALA A 272 20.49 29.56 -17.25
C ALA A 272 20.53 28.51 -16.13
N VAL A 273 21.49 27.57 -16.13
CA VAL A 273 21.60 26.53 -15.09
C VAL A 273 22.07 27.11 -13.75
N GLU A 274 22.98 28.10 -13.78
CA GLU A 274 23.54 28.71 -12.56
C GLU A 274 22.50 29.49 -11.73
N GLU A 275 21.40 29.95 -12.34
CA GLU A 275 20.31 30.67 -11.65
C GLU A 275 19.17 29.75 -11.16
N SER A 276 19.18 28.47 -11.54
CA SER A 276 18.11 27.54 -11.17
C SER A 276 18.31 26.96 -9.77
N VAL A 277 17.34 27.20 -8.88
CA VAL A 277 17.34 26.70 -7.49
C VAL A 277 16.26 25.64 -7.34
N ALA A 278 16.63 24.43 -6.92
CA ALA A 278 15.67 23.42 -6.49
C ALA A 278 15.38 23.56 -5.00
N THR A 279 14.16 23.21 -4.57
CA THR A 279 13.80 23.18 -3.16
C THR A 279 13.49 21.74 -2.74
N LEU A 280 14.08 21.29 -1.64
CA LEU A 280 13.63 20.09 -0.92
C LEU A 280 12.85 20.53 0.32
N ALA A 281 11.68 19.93 0.52
CA ALA A 281 10.89 20.14 1.73
C ALA A 281 11.59 19.56 2.97
N SER A 282 11.18 20.02 4.15
CA SER A 282 11.60 19.40 5.42
C SER A 282 11.04 17.97 5.55
N SER A 283 11.79 17.12 6.24
CA SER A 283 11.34 15.82 6.74
C SER A 283 10.37 15.97 7.92
N SER A 284 10.32 17.14 8.56
CA SER A 284 9.50 17.38 9.74
C SER A 284 8.52 18.52 9.52
N CYS A 285 7.41 18.49 10.26
CA CYS A 285 6.45 19.59 10.29
C CYS A 285 6.30 20.09 11.73
N SER A 286 6.33 21.41 11.87
CA SER A 286 6.04 22.08 13.13
C SER A 286 4.59 22.57 13.15
N CYS A 287 4.01 22.68 14.34
CA CYS A 287 2.67 23.23 14.46
C CYS A 287 2.66 24.71 14.05
N LYS A 288 1.75 25.09 13.14
CA LYS A 288 1.63 26.48 12.68
C LYS A 288 0.78 27.35 13.61
N GLY A 289 0.06 26.75 14.55
CA GLY A 289 -0.80 27.42 15.51
C GLY A 289 -0.51 27.07 16.97
N THR A 290 -1.45 27.44 17.85
CA THR A 290 -1.39 27.07 19.26
C THR A 290 -1.64 25.57 19.43
N LYS A 291 -0.77 24.91 20.20
CA LYS A 291 -0.97 23.50 20.56
C LYS A 291 -2.23 23.33 21.41
N ARG A 292 -3.01 22.30 21.11
CA ARG A 292 -4.32 22.03 21.73
C ARG A 292 -4.42 20.57 22.18
N PRO A 293 -5.22 20.25 23.21
CA PRO A 293 -5.55 18.86 23.50
C PRO A 293 -6.16 18.16 22.27
N CYS A 294 -5.69 16.95 22.01
CA CYS A 294 -6.16 16.13 20.91
C CYS A 294 -6.87 14.88 21.44
N ILE A 295 -8.12 14.68 21.03
CA ILE A 295 -8.89 13.48 21.36
C ILE A 295 -9.17 12.70 20.08
N PHE A 296 -8.76 11.44 20.08
CA PHE A 296 -8.93 10.50 18.98
C PHE A 296 -10.11 9.55 19.26
N PHE A 297 -10.99 9.39 18.27
CA PHE A 297 -12.15 8.50 18.33
C PHE A 297 -12.07 7.45 17.23
N HIS A 298 -12.00 6.19 17.63
CA HIS A 298 -11.92 5.05 16.71
C HIS A 298 -13.25 4.77 16.01
N GLY A 299 -13.18 3.82 15.06
CA GLY A 299 -14.31 3.36 14.27
C GLY A 299 -15.19 2.29 14.94
N VAL A 300 -15.88 1.54 14.09
CA VAL A 300 -16.78 0.44 14.46
C VAL A 300 -16.03 -0.77 15.02
N ASP A 301 -16.74 -1.65 15.74
CA ASP A 301 -16.29 -2.97 16.21
C ASP A 301 -15.29 -3.01 17.37
N HIS A 302 -15.16 -1.95 18.15
CA HIS A 302 -14.48 -2.02 19.44
C HIS A 302 -15.46 -2.39 20.55
N LYS A 303 -15.15 -3.43 21.35
CA LYS A 303 -15.95 -3.86 22.51
C LYS A 303 -15.48 -3.28 23.83
N GLY A 304 -14.25 -2.75 23.86
CA GLY A 304 -13.68 -2.19 25.07
C GLY A 304 -14.31 -0.84 25.40
N GLU A 305 -14.57 -0.62 26.68
CA GLU A 305 -14.93 0.70 27.19
C GLU A 305 -14.08 0.98 28.43
N GLY A 306 -13.57 2.20 28.55
CA GLY A 306 -12.67 2.55 29.64
C GLY A 306 -12.27 4.02 29.68
N GLU A 307 -11.29 4.33 30.52
CA GLU A 307 -10.69 5.66 30.59
C GLU A 307 -9.95 6.01 29.29
N LEU A 308 -9.64 7.30 29.12
CA LEU A 308 -8.85 7.78 28.00
C LEU A 308 -7.45 7.18 28.04
N ALA A 309 -7.06 6.47 26.98
CA ALA A 309 -5.73 5.90 26.88
C ALA A 309 -4.70 6.89 26.33
N ASP A 310 -3.44 6.68 26.69
CA ASP A 310 -2.29 7.38 26.13
C ASP A 310 -1.83 6.79 24.80
N GLU A 311 -2.16 5.52 24.54
CA GLU A 311 -1.79 4.78 23.33
C GLU A 311 -2.96 3.93 22.86
N PHE A 312 -3.11 3.79 21.54
CA PHE A 312 -4.06 2.87 20.95
C PHE A 312 -3.55 2.34 19.60
N ALA A 313 -2.39 1.67 19.64
CA ALA A 313 -1.68 1.20 18.44
C ALA A 313 -2.56 0.38 17.49
N ASP A 314 -3.39 -0.51 18.04
CA ASP A 314 -4.34 -1.33 17.29
C ASP A 314 -5.36 -0.52 16.48
N GLN A 315 -5.57 0.76 16.76
CA GLN A 315 -6.47 1.63 15.99
C GLN A 315 -5.73 2.72 15.25
N PHE A 316 -4.75 3.36 15.88
CA PHE A 316 -4.13 4.59 15.40
C PHE A 316 -2.60 4.52 15.21
N GLY A 317 -1.99 3.34 15.34
CA GLY A 317 -0.54 3.21 15.32
C GLY A 317 0.12 4.09 16.40
N GLU A 318 1.26 4.69 16.06
CA GLU A 318 2.03 5.55 16.98
C GLU A 318 1.79 7.05 16.75
N ILE A 319 0.59 7.45 16.31
CA ILE A 319 0.28 8.85 15.95
C ILE A 319 0.54 9.84 17.09
N GLN A 320 0.52 9.41 18.36
CA GLN A 320 0.86 10.24 19.51
C GLN A 320 2.29 10.79 19.47
N LYS A 321 3.21 10.11 18.77
CA LYS A 321 4.59 10.57 18.52
C LYS A 321 4.67 11.58 17.36
N HIS A 322 3.63 11.68 16.55
CA HIS A 322 3.58 12.39 15.26
C HIS A 322 2.48 13.47 15.25
N ALA A 323 2.28 14.15 16.38
CA ALA A 323 1.18 15.08 16.58
C ALA A 323 1.67 16.46 17.06
N PRO A 324 2.43 17.21 16.23
CA PRO A 324 3.14 18.41 16.66
C PRO A 324 2.22 19.53 17.17
N CYS A 325 0.96 19.57 16.70
CA CYS A 325 -0.06 20.51 17.16
C CYS A 325 -0.85 20.08 18.40
N CYS A 326 -0.55 18.89 18.93
CA CYS A 326 -1.21 18.39 20.13
C CYS A 326 -0.41 18.80 21.37
N SER A 327 -1.06 19.42 22.35
CA SER A 327 -0.47 19.62 23.68
C SER A 327 -0.58 18.37 24.55
N SER A 328 -1.56 17.53 24.25
CA SER A 328 -1.74 16.16 24.75
C SER A 328 -2.47 15.35 23.69
N VAL A 329 -2.22 14.04 23.66
CA VAL A 329 -2.92 13.09 22.79
C VAL A 329 -3.59 12.06 23.67
N LYS A 330 -4.89 11.86 23.47
CA LYS A 330 -5.68 10.87 24.20
C LYS A 330 -6.60 10.13 23.25
N PHE A 331 -6.83 8.85 23.53
CA PHE A 331 -7.69 7.97 22.75
C PHE A 331 -8.93 7.60 23.55
N ALA A 332 -10.11 7.85 22.98
CA ALA A 332 -11.37 7.45 23.59
C ALA A 332 -11.62 5.96 23.38
N MET A 333 -11.86 5.22 24.47
CA MET A 333 -12.18 3.79 24.46
C MET A 333 -13.69 3.64 24.62
N LEU A 334 -14.42 3.45 23.51
CA LEU A 334 -15.88 3.39 23.51
C LEU A 334 -16.38 2.09 22.89
N ASP A 335 -17.45 1.53 23.46
CA ASP A 335 -18.10 0.35 22.88
C ASP A 335 -18.87 0.72 21.60
N THR A 336 -18.21 0.53 20.46
CA THR A 336 -18.73 0.74 19.11
C THR A 336 -19.13 -0.55 18.41
N PHE A 337 -19.13 -1.66 19.16
CA PHE A 337 -19.63 -2.94 18.70
C PHE A 337 -21.10 -3.09 19.07
N ASN A 338 -21.43 -2.91 20.36
CA ASN A 338 -22.79 -3.09 20.87
C ASN A 338 -23.69 -1.86 20.67
N TYR A 339 -23.10 -0.71 20.33
CA TYR A 339 -23.83 0.54 20.10
C TYR A 339 -23.52 1.11 18.72
N GLY A 340 -24.59 1.52 18.02
CA GLY A 340 -24.48 2.29 16.79
C GLY A 340 -24.11 3.74 17.04
N TRP A 341 -23.60 4.43 16.02
CA TRP A 341 -23.21 5.85 16.10
C TRP A 341 -24.36 6.78 16.52
N ASN A 342 -25.60 6.36 16.25
CA ASN A 342 -26.83 7.07 16.57
C ASN A 342 -27.36 6.78 17.98
N SER A 343 -26.62 6.03 18.81
CA SER A 343 -26.96 5.80 20.21
C SER A 343 -26.84 7.08 21.04
N ASP A 344 -27.91 7.43 21.75
CA ASP A 344 -27.94 8.61 22.63
C ASP A 344 -26.84 8.58 23.70
N SER A 345 -26.60 7.41 24.29
CA SER A 345 -25.55 7.23 25.29
C SER A 345 -24.15 7.36 24.71
N LEU A 346 -23.92 6.83 23.51
CA LEU A 346 -22.62 6.90 22.86
C LEU A 346 -22.27 8.33 22.45
N GLN A 347 -23.25 9.06 21.91
CA GLN A 347 -23.14 10.49 21.58
C GLN A 347 -22.89 11.34 22.83
N GLN A 348 -23.60 11.08 23.94
CA GLN A 348 -23.38 11.79 25.19
C GLN A 348 -21.96 11.56 25.73
N LYS A 349 -21.49 10.30 25.77
CA LYS A 349 -20.12 9.96 26.21
C LYS A 349 -19.07 10.69 25.38
N MET A 350 -19.23 10.69 24.05
CA MET A 350 -18.35 11.42 23.15
C MET A 350 -18.30 12.92 23.46
N CYS A 351 -19.46 13.56 23.62
CA CYS A 351 -19.54 14.97 23.98
C CYS A 351 -18.93 15.28 25.35
N ASP A 352 -19.17 14.44 26.35
CA ASP A 352 -18.61 14.61 27.70
C ASP A 352 -17.07 14.56 27.66
N ILE A 353 -16.50 13.67 26.85
CA ILE A 353 -15.05 13.57 26.65
C ILE A 353 -14.51 14.86 26.03
N VAL A 354 -15.05 15.33 24.91
CA VAL A 354 -14.51 16.51 24.22
C VAL A 354 -14.75 17.82 24.99
N LEU A 355 -15.85 17.93 25.74
CA LEU A 355 -16.10 19.09 26.61
C LEU A 355 -15.09 19.16 27.76
N LYS A 356 -14.64 18.01 28.28
CA LYS A 356 -13.65 17.93 29.36
C LYS A 356 -12.20 18.01 28.89
N ALA A 357 -11.95 17.86 27.59
CA ALA A 357 -10.60 17.85 27.02
C ALA A 357 -9.84 19.19 27.22
N SER A 358 -10.58 20.30 27.35
CA SER A 358 -10.03 21.65 27.44
C SER A 358 -10.78 22.46 28.49
N ASN A 359 -10.03 23.12 29.38
CA ASN A 359 -10.60 24.02 30.39
C ASN A 359 -11.25 25.28 29.80
N SER A 360 -11.01 25.57 28.51
CA SER A 360 -11.67 26.67 27.81
C SER A 360 -13.07 26.33 27.31
N SER A 361 -13.44 25.05 27.28
CA SER A 361 -14.78 24.62 26.87
C SER A 361 -15.84 25.16 27.83
N ASN A 362 -17.00 25.53 27.29
CA ASN A 362 -18.15 25.97 28.07
C ASN A 362 -19.12 24.80 28.26
N VAL A 363 -19.02 24.11 29.40
CA VAL A 363 -19.87 22.96 29.73
C VAL A 363 -21.35 23.34 29.79
N ALA A 364 -21.69 24.51 30.34
CA ALA A 364 -23.08 24.96 30.46
C ALA A 364 -23.72 25.26 29.10
N ALA A 365 -22.96 25.88 28.19
CA ALA A 365 -23.39 26.12 26.81
C ALA A 365 -23.18 24.90 25.89
N LYS A 366 -22.55 23.83 26.39
CA LYS A 366 -22.14 22.64 25.65
C LYS A 366 -21.24 22.94 24.44
N THR A 367 -20.41 23.98 24.53
CA THR A 367 -19.50 24.40 23.46
C THR A 367 -18.08 23.91 23.74
N VAL A 368 -17.52 23.15 22.81
CA VAL A 368 -16.15 22.63 22.85
C VAL A 368 -15.19 23.68 22.28
N GLU A 369 -14.21 24.11 23.07
CA GLU A 369 -13.20 25.09 22.66
C GLU A 369 -11.78 24.54 22.80
N ASN A 370 -10.86 25.06 22.00
CA ASN A 370 -9.43 24.78 22.02
C ASN A 370 -9.10 23.29 21.95
N THR A 371 -9.86 22.49 21.20
CA THR A 371 -9.66 21.03 21.11
C THR A 371 -9.53 20.59 19.64
N ILE A 372 -8.58 19.70 19.35
CA ILE A 372 -8.50 19.00 18.06
C ILE A 372 -9.17 17.65 18.24
N ILE A 373 -10.25 17.41 17.52
CA ILE A 373 -10.99 16.16 17.55
C ILE A 373 -10.65 15.41 16.28
N VAL A 374 -10.03 14.25 16.44
CA VAL A 374 -9.68 13.37 15.33
C VAL A 374 -10.62 12.17 15.39
N ALA A 375 -11.35 11.92 14.31
CA ALA A 375 -12.35 10.86 14.28
C ALA A 375 -12.14 9.97 13.05
N HIS A 376 -12.08 8.66 13.26
CA HIS A 376 -11.94 7.67 12.20
C HIS A 376 -13.22 6.87 12.02
N SER A 377 -13.56 6.59 10.75
CA SER A 377 -14.68 5.71 10.41
C SER A 377 -15.98 6.13 11.13
N MET A 378 -16.66 5.20 11.80
CA MET A 378 -17.89 5.46 12.56
C MET A 378 -17.75 6.54 13.65
N GLY A 379 -16.54 6.81 14.15
CA GLY A 379 -16.28 7.91 15.09
C GLY A 379 -16.67 9.28 14.53
N ASN A 380 -16.61 9.49 13.21
CA ASN A 380 -17.08 10.73 12.58
C ASN A 380 -18.59 10.89 12.70
N MET A 381 -19.32 9.80 12.48
CA MET A 381 -20.78 9.79 12.58
C MET A 381 -21.23 10.00 14.03
N MET A 382 -20.48 9.45 15.00
CA MET A 382 -20.73 9.72 16.42
C MET A 382 -20.60 11.22 16.74
N LEU A 383 -19.57 11.88 16.23
CA LEU A 383 -19.37 13.33 16.46
C LEU A 383 -20.48 14.14 15.80
N GLY A 384 -20.73 13.90 14.52
CA GLY A 384 -21.78 14.60 13.78
C GLY A 384 -23.16 14.37 14.38
N GLY A 385 -23.44 13.14 14.83
CA GLY A 385 -24.67 12.76 15.51
C GLY A 385 -24.85 13.50 16.83
N ALA A 386 -23.81 13.55 17.65
CA ALA A 386 -23.84 14.26 18.93
C ALA A 386 -24.02 15.78 18.76
N ILE A 387 -23.46 16.36 17.70
CA ILE A 387 -23.71 17.76 17.32
C ILE A 387 -25.16 17.95 16.85
N ALA A 388 -25.63 17.07 15.96
CA ALA A 388 -26.98 17.11 15.41
C ALA A 388 -28.07 17.00 16.48
N THR A 389 -27.83 16.22 17.54
CA THR A 389 -28.77 16.04 18.67
C THR A 389 -28.59 17.06 19.78
N GLY A 390 -27.69 18.04 19.63
CA GLY A 390 -27.48 19.12 20.61
C GLY A 390 -26.82 18.66 21.91
N LYS A 391 -26.08 17.54 21.89
CA LYS A 391 -25.30 17.04 23.02
C LYS A 391 -24.07 17.94 23.25
N CYS A 392 -23.46 18.43 22.18
CA CYS A 392 -22.44 19.48 22.20
C CYS A 392 -22.34 20.19 20.85
N THR A 393 -21.56 21.26 20.77
CA THR A 393 -21.25 21.98 19.54
C THR A 393 -19.77 22.36 19.52
N LEU A 394 -19.20 22.55 18.33
CA LEU A 394 -17.79 22.95 18.20
C LEU A 394 -17.67 24.47 18.09
N GLY A 395 -16.89 25.05 19.00
CA GLY A 395 -16.48 26.44 18.95
C GLY A 395 -15.44 26.70 17.86
N ALA A 396 -15.21 27.97 17.54
CA ALA A 396 -14.34 28.38 16.44
C ALA A 396 -12.85 28.03 16.66
N THR A 397 -12.45 27.79 17.92
CA THR A 397 -11.08 27.41 18.27
C THR A 397 -10.84 25.90 18.28
N SER A 398 -11.88 25.12 18.00
CA SER A 398 -11.80 23.66 17.86
C SER A 398 -11.67 23.24 16.40
N SER A 399 -11.11 22.06 16.17
CA SER A 399 -10.91 21.50 14.83
C SER A 399 -11.44 20.08 14.78
N TRP A 400 -12.27 19.75 13.79
CA TRP A 400 -12.62 18.38 13.46
C TRP A 400 -11.76 17.93 12.27
N VAL A 401 -10.91 16.94 12.53
CA VAL A 401 -10.10 16.22 11.56
C VAL A 401 -10.76 14.86 11.30
N ALA A 402 -11.38 14.71 10.12
CA ALA A 402 -12.16 13.53 9.77
C ALA A 402 -11.35 12.53 8.94
N LEU A 403 -11.40 11.25 9.29
CA LEU A 403 -10.66 10.18 8.61
C LEU A 403 -11.62 9.08 8.16
N SER A 404 -11.76 8.85 6.85
CA SER A 404 -12.53 7.74 6.26
C SER A 404 -13.91 7.48 6.88
N GLY A 405 -14.67 8.53 7.23
CA GLY A 405 -16.00 8.36 7.82
C GLY A 405 -17.00 7.82 6.80
N PRO A 406 -17.86 6.82 7.10
CA PRO A 406 -18.94 6.40 6.21
C PRO A 406 -20.12 7.39 6.30
N MET A 407 -19.90 8.63 5.84
CA MET A 407 -20.85 9.72 6.05
C MET A 407 -22.16 9.53 5.24
N ARG A 408 -22.14 8.70 4.19
CA ARG A 408 -23.32 8.13 3.51
C ARG A 408 -23.45 6.61 3.67
N GLY A 409 -22.78 6.06 4.68
CA GLY A 409 -22.82 4.65 5.04
C GLY A 409 -21.80 3.81 4.27
N SER A 410 -21.86 2.50 4.48
CA SER A 410 -20.96 1.52 3.87
C SER A 410 -21.76 0.37 3.29
N MET A 411 -21.51 0.03 2.03
CA MET A 411 -22.09 -1.17 1.40
C MET A 411 -21.68 -2.47 2.12
N GLY A 412 -20.59 -2.45 2.90
CA GLY A 412 -20.19 -3.56 3.77
C GLY A 412 -21.23 -3.85 4.85
N SER A 413 -21.90 -2.81 5.38
CA SER A 413 -23.01 -2.96 6.32
C SER A 413 -24.19 -3.69 5.68
N ASP A 414 -24.67 -3.21 4.54
CA ASP A 414 -25.79 -3.80 3.81
C ASP A 414 -25.50 -5.24 3.39
N LEU A 415 -24.26 -5.53 2.98
CA LEU A 415 -23.82 -6.89 2.66
C LEU A 415 -23.92 -7.81 3.87
N VAL A 416 -23.36 -7.42 5.02
CA VAL A 416 -23.38 -8.25 6.24
C VAL A 416 -24.81 -8.46 6.74
N GLN A 417 -25.65 -7.42 6.71
CA GLN A 417 -27.05 -7.52 7.11
C GLN A 417 -27.86 -8.40 6.16
N THR A 418 -27.55 -8.38 4.86
CA THR A 418 -28.15 -9.27 3.86
C THR A 418 -27.80 -10.72 4.13
N VAL A 419 -26.51 -11.02 4.36
CA VAL A 419 -26.06 -12.38 4.70
C VAL A 419 -26.73 -12.87 5.98
N CYS A 420 -26.72 -12.06 7.04
CA CYS A 420 -27.29 -12.47 8.33
C CYS A 420 -28.81 -12.62 8.32
N ALA A 421 -29.50 -11.96 7.38
CA ALA A 421 -30.94 -12.14 7.16
C ALA A 421 -31.28 -13.38 6.30
N GLY A 422 -30.29 -14.20 5.94
CA GLY A 422 -30.48 -15.38 5.08
C GLY A 422 -30.63 -15.04 3.60
N GLY A 423 -30.08 -13.91 3.14
CA GLY A 423 -30.10 -13.52 1.74
C GLY A 423 -29.36 -14.53 0.85
N ASN A 424 -29.94 -14.85 -0.31
CA ASN A 424 -29.32 -15.71 -1.32
C ASN A 424 -28.18 -14.97 -2.03
N LEU A 425 -27.01 -14.96 -1.41
CA LEU A 425 -25.76 -14.62 -2.07
C LEU A 425 -25.04 -15.91 -2.48
N GLY A 426 -24.23 -15.85 -3.54
CA GLY A 426 -23.43 -17.00 -3.96
C GLY A 426 -22.62 -17.56 -2.79
N LEU A 427 -22.46 -18.89 -2.72
CA LEU A 427 -21.83 -19.59 -1.60
C LEU A 427 -20.45 -19.02 -1.25
N ASP A 428 -19.70 -18.58 -2.25
CA ASP A 428 -18.35 -18.02 -2.09
C ASP A 428 -18.36 -16.62 -1.46
N ILE A 429 -19.37 -15.78 -1.79
CA ILE A 429 -19.57 -14.48 -1.14
C ILE A 429 -19.98 -14.69 0.31
N VAL A 430 -20.85 -15.66 0.61
CA VAL A 430 -21.25 -15.98 1.98
C VAL A 430 -20.05 -16.44 2.81
N LYS A 431 -19.22 -17.36 2.28
CA LYS A 431 -18.00 -17.81 2.96
C LYS A 431 -17.00 -16.67 3.18
N ALA A 432 -16.80 -15.81 2.19
CA ALA A 432 -15.90 -14.67 2.31
C ALA A 432 -16.41 -13.65 3.34
N VAL A 433 -17.71 -13.34 3.35
CA VAL A 433 -18.32 -12.44 4.35
C VAL A 433 -18.24 -13.05 5.75
N VAL A 434 -18.48 -14.35 5.92
CA VAL A 434 -18.28 -15.03 7.20
C VAL A 434 -16.81 -14.98 7.63
N SER A 435 -15.87 -15.13 6.69
CA SER A 435 -14.43 -15.02 6.96
C SER A 435 -14.00 -13.58 7.31
N LEU A 436 -14.59 -12.56 6.70
CA LEU A 436 -14.24 -11.16 6.89
C LEU A 436 -14.90 -10.53 8.12
N PHE A 437 -16.17 -10.87 8.36
CA PHE A 437 -16.99 -10.20 9.37
C PHE A 437 -17.35 -11.10 10.55
N GLY A 438 -17.20 -12.42 10.43
CA GLY A 438 -17.10 -13.35 11.56
C GLY A 438 -18.32 -13.54 12.45
N GLN A 439 -19.46 -12.87 12.20
CA GLN A 439 -20.60 -12.94 13.13
C GLN A 439 -21.95 -12.58 12.50
N CYS A 440 -22.96 -13.37 12.87
CA CYS A 440 -24.38 -13.04 12.73
C CYS A 440 -25.08 -13.17 14.09
N PRO A 441 -26.05 -12.29 14.43
CA PRO A 441 -26.47 -11.12 13.66
C PRO A 441 -25.37 -10.07 13.54
N ALA A 442 -25.52 -9.14 12.59
CA ALA A 442 -24.62 -7.99 12.48
C ALA A 442 -24.55 -7.26 13.83
N SER A 443 -23.36 -6.78 14.22
CA SER A 443 -23.21 -5.94 15.42
C SER A 443 -24.04 -4.66 15.25
N ASN A 444 -24.54 -4.09 16.35
CA ASN A 444 -25.33 -2.85 16.30
C ASN A 444 -24.52 -1.70 15.69
N GLY A 445 -23.20 -1.67 15.95
CA GLY A 445 -22.27 -0.76 15.28
C GLY A 445 -22.34 -0.87 13.76
N ARG A 446 -22.11 -2.07 13.21
CA ARG A 446 -22.17 -2.32 11.76
C ARG A 446 -23.54 -2.03 11.17
N ALA A 447 -24.61 -2.49 11.81
CA ALA A 447 -25.97 -2.29 11.32
C ALA A 447 -26.36 -0.80 11.22
N SER A 448 -25.79 0.04 12.10
CA SER A 448 -26.09 1.47 12.13
C SER A 448 -25.50 2.28 10.98
N ILE A 449 -24.52 1.73 10.24
CA ILE A 449 -23.82 2.42 9.14
C ILE A 449 -24.26 1.94 7.75
N ALA A 450 -25.54 1.57 7.61
CA ALA A 450 -26.15 1.20 6.33
C ALA A 450 -25.97 2.32 5.28
N TYR A 451 -25.81 1.94 4.02
CA TYR A 451 -25.60 2.86 2.92
C TYR A 451 -26.89 3.61 2.54
N GLU A 452 -26.78 4.91 2.27
CA GLU A 452 -27.93 5.73 1.90
C GLU A 452 -28.63 5.22 0.63
N GLY A 453 -29.96 5.14 0.69
CA GLY A 453 -30.78 4.63 -0.41
C GLY A 453 -30.82 3.11 -0.55
N GLU A 454 -30.09 2.36 0.28
CA GLU A 454 -30.12 0.89 0.27
C GLU A 454 -31.18 0.29 1.21
N LYS A 455 -31.35 -1.03 1.12
CA LYS A 455 -32.42 -1.79 1.80
C LYS A 455 -32.49 -1.56 3.31
N TYR A 456 -31.34 -1.43 3.97
CA TYR A 456 -31.28 -1.30 5.43
C TYR A 456 -31.35 0.17 5.90
N MET A 457 -31.43 1.12 4.97
CA MET A 457 -31.66 2.53 5.29
C MET A 457 -33.13 2.80 5.62
N THR A 458 -33.45 2.87 6.91
CA THR A 458 -34.81 3.25 7.36
C THR A 458 -35.03 4.76 7.23
N PRO A 459 -36.28 5.24 7.07
CA PRO A 459 -36.55 6.68 7.06
C PRO A 459 -36.04 7.42 8.30
N ALA A 460 -36.11 6.77 9.47
CA ALA A 460 -35.61 7.35 10.71
C ALA A 460 -34.08 7.49 10.70
N LEU A 461 -33.37 6.47 10.20
CA LEU A 461 -31.91 6.53 10.03
C LEU A 461 -31.50 7.58 8.99
N GLN A 462 -32.23 7.70 7.88
CA GLN A 462 -31.97 8.72 6.86
C GLN A 462 -32.07 10.14 7.45
N LEU A 463 -33.10 10.43 8.26
CA LEU A 463 -33.21 11.73 8.93
C LEU A 463 -32.03 12.01 9.87
N GLN A 464 -31.50 10.97 10.52
CA GLN A 464 -30.31 11.11 11.37
C GLN A 464 -29.06 11.37 10.51
N TYR A 465 -28.92 10.72 9.36
CA TYR A 465 -27.86 10.98 8.39
C TYR A 465 -27.88 12.42 7.90
N ASP A 466 -29.04 12.91 7.44
CA ASP A 466 -29.20 14.27 6.94
C ASP A 466 -28.74 15.31 7.97
N ALA A 467 -29.15 15.14 9.23
CA ALA A 467 -28.77 16.05 10.31
C ALA A 467 -27.28 15.96 10.67
N MET A 468 -26.73 14.74 10.70
CA MET A 468 -25.33 14.46 10.99
C MET A 468 -24.41 14.99 9.88
N GLN A 469 -24.79 14.85 8.61
CA GLN A 469 -24.07 15.39 7.44
C GLN A 469 -24.09 16.92 7.42
N ALA A 470 -25.18 17.56 7.84
CA ALA A 470 -25.22 19.01 8.01
C ALA A 470 -24.19 19.49 9.05
N ALA A 471 -24.04 18.75 10.16
CA ALA A 471 -22.99 19.03 11.15
C ALA A 471 -21.58 18.78 10.56
N TYR A 472 -21.39 17.66 9.86
CA TYR A 472 -20.13 17.32 9.20
C TYR A 472 -19.67 18.42 8.24
N LYS A 473 -20.55 18.84 7.33
CA LYS A 473 -20.28 19.90 6.35
C LYS A 473 -19.91 21.22 7.01
N LYS A 474 -20.59 21.56 8.10
CA LYS A 474 -20.41 22.84 8.80
C LYS A 474 -19.12 22.90 9.60
N TYR A 475 -18.76 21.82 10.29
CA TYR A 475 -17.72 21.84 11.33
C TYR A 475 -16.40 21.14 10.94
N THR A 476 -16.38 20.36 9.86
CA THR A 476 -15.15 19.68 9.42
C THR A 476 -14.11 20.69 8.94
N THR A 477 -12.96 20.67 9.61
CA THR A 477 -11.85 21.58 9.30
C THR A 477 -10.82 20.96 8.36
N ALA A 478 -10.71 19.63 8.34
CA ALA A 478 -9.84 18.85 7.48
C ALA A 478 -10.43 17.44 7.33
N ALA A 479 -10.21 16.81 6.18
CA ALA A 479 -10.69 15.45 5.95
C ALA A 479 -9.69 14.63 5.13
N MET A 480 -9.57 13.35 5.46
CA MET A 480 -8.89 12.34 4.66
C MET A 480 -9.94 11.35 4.16
N CYS A 481 -10.17 11.32 2.85
CA CYS A 481 -11.10 10.39 2.19
C CYS A 481 -10.35 9.66 1.07
N SER A 482 -10.04 8.39 1.27
CA SER A 482 -9.29 7.63 0.26
C SER A 482 -10.18 7.14 -0.88
N ASN A 483 -9.56 6.99 -2.06
CA ASN A 483 -10.16 6.38 -3.23
C ASN A 483 -9.50 5.06 -3.65
N SER A 484 -8.75 4.40 -2.76
CA SER A 484 -8.08 3.12 -3.04
C SER A 484 -8.02 2.21 -1.83
N PHE A 485 -8.43 0.96 -1.99
CA PHE A 485 -8.29 -0.10 -0.99
C PHE A 485 -6.91 -0.77 -1.02
N ILE A 486 -6.11 -0.47 -2.05
CA ILE A 486 -4.69 -0.81 -2.09
C ILE A 486 -3.95 0.31 -1.40
N GLY A 487 -3.57 0.05 -0.14
CA GLY A 487 -2.87 0.99 0.71
C GLY A 487 -1.38 0.66 0.90
N LEU A 488 -0.90 0.84 2.12
CA LEU A 488 0.47 0.53 2.55
C LEU A 488 0.69 -0.98 2.59
N LEU A 489 1.94 -1.39 2.38
CA LEU A 489 2.33 -2.80 2.43
C LEU A 489 2.25 -3.31 3.88
N SER A 490 1.21 -4.07 4.18
CA SER A 490 0.97 -4.69 5.50
C SER A 490 0.20 -6.00 5.35
N LEU A 491 0.20 -6.84 6.39
CA LEU A 491 -0.60 -8.07 6.39
C LEU A 491 -2.11 -7.78 6.42
N ASP A 492 -2.52 -6.67 7.01
CA ASP A 492 -3.90 -6.21 7.05
C ASP A 492 -4.45 -5.87 5.66
N GLN A 493 -3.58 -5.45 4.73
CA GLN A 493 -3.94 -5.04 3.37
C GLN A 493 -4.75 -6.11 2.61
N LEU A 494 -4.46 -7.41 2.81
CA LEU A 494 -5.17 -8.49 2.13
C LEU A 494 -6.67 -8.48 2.43
N THR A 495 -7.03 -8.30 3.70
CA THR A 495 -8.43 -8.23 4.15
C THR A 495 -9.16 -7.07 3.48
N LEU A 496 -8.49 -5.93 3.32
CA LEU A 496 -9.08 -4.73 2.71
C LEU A 496 -9.15 -4.83 1.18
N ILE A 497 -8.21 -5.54 0.54
CA ILE A 497 -8.31 -5.90 -0.88
C ILE A 497 -9.53 -6.79 -1.12
N PHE A 498 -9.74 -7.80 -0.27
CA PHE A 498 -10.96 -8.62 -0.33
C PHE A 498 -12.21 -7.77 -0.11
N GLY A 499 -12.22 -6.87 0.87
CA GLY A 499 -13.30 -5.92 1.10
C GLY A 499 -13.63 -5.10 -0.16
N GLY A 500 -12.63 -4.40 -0.70
CA GLY A 500 -12.80 -3.53 -1.87
C GLY A 500 -13.19 -4.26 -3.17
N THR A 501 -12.95 -5.57 -3.24
CA THR A 501 -13.29 -6.42 -4.39
C THR A 501 -14.64 -7.12 -4.26
N LEU A 502 -14.98 -7.60 -3.06
CA LEU A 502 -16.15 -8.45 -2.84
C LEU A 502 -17.38 -7.67 -2.36
N ILE A 503 -17.18 -6.57 -1.63
CA ILE A 503 -18.30 -5.71 -1.25
C ILE A 503 -18.86 -5.07 -2.53
N PRO A 504 -20.20 -5.07 -2.71
CA PRO A 504 -20.83 -4.50 -3.90
C PRO A 504 -20.83 -2.97 -3.84
N HIS A 505 -19.64 -2.37 -3.84
CA HIS A 505 -19.45 -0.94 -3.77
C HIS A 505 -20.12 -0.22 -4.95
N LYS A 506 -20.60 1.01 -4.70
CA LYS A 506 -21.20 1.86 -5.75
C LYS A 506 -20.16 2.42 -6.73
N SER A 507 -18.88 2.36 -6.38
CA SER A 507 -17.76 2.86 -7.17
C SER A 507 -16.51 2.00 -6.93
N LYS A 508 -15.58 2.03 -7.89
CA LYS A 508 -14.22 1.50 -7.72
C LYS A 508 -13.36 2.35 -6.79
N GLU A 509 -13.77 3.59 -6.53
CA GLU A 509 -13.12 4.48 -5.57
C GLU A 509 -13.63 4.20 -4.16
N ASN A 510 -12.94 3.31 -3.44
CA ASN A 510 -13.23 2.97 -2.06
C ASN A 510 -11.94 2.61 -1.32
N ASP A 511 -11.95 2.66 0.01
CA ASP A 511 -10.82 2.30 0.86
C ASP A 511 -10.88 0.85 1.37
N GLY A 512 -11.77 0.03 0.82
CA GLY A 512 -12.02 -1.36 1.17
C GLY A 512 -13.22 -1.56 2.08
N VAL A 513 -13.72 -0.46 2.68
CA VAL A 513 -14.91 -0.46 3.53
C VAL A 513 -15.86 0.69 3.15
N VAL A 514 -15.31 1.86 2.85
CA VAL A 514 -16.05 3.10 2.61
C VAL A 514 -15.71 3.64 1.23
N GLU A 515 -16.74 3.94 0.45
CA GLU A 515 -16.61 4.63 -0.83
C GLU A 515 -16.14 6.08 -0.63
N TYR A 516 -15.28 6.55 -1.55
CA TYR A 516 -14.80 7.93 -1.55
C TYR A 516 -15.97 8.94 -1.47
N GLY A 517 -17.01 8.74 -2.29
CA GLY A 517 -18.20 9.61 -2.28
C GLY A 517 -19.05 9.52 -1.00
N SER A 518 -18.98 8.40 -0.28
CA SER A 518 -19.59 8.28 1.05
C SER A 518 -18.80 9.08 2.07
N CYS A 519 -17.46 9.02 2.02
CA CYS A 519 -16.61 9.79 2.92
C CYS A 519 -16.69 11.29 2.72
N VAL A 520 -16.64 11.74 1.47
CA VAL A 520 -16.75 13.16 1.15
C VAL A 520 -18.11 13.72 1.56
N ALA A 521 -19.18 12.94 1.39
CA ALA A 521 -20.55 13.38 1.60
C ALA A 521 -20.85 14.73 0.92
N ASP A 522 -21.15 15.76 1.71
CA ASP A 522 -21.47 17.11 1.25
C ASP A 522 -20.30 18.10 1.34
N LEU A 523 -19.08 17.60 1.60
CA LEU A 523 -17.88 18.42 1.48
C LEU A 523 -17.60 18.74 0.01
N ASP A 524 -16.92 19.86 -0.20
CA ASP A 524 -16.57 20.33 -1.55
C ASP A 524 -15.42 19.49 -2.12
N GLU A 525 -15.75 18.59 -3.05
CA GLU A 525 -14.80 17.72 -3.75
C GLU A 525 -13.64 18.49 -4.40
N SER A 526 -13.86 19.73 -4.86
CA SER A 526 -12.82 20.52 -5.51
C SER A 526 -11.67 20.90 -4.58
N LYS A 527 -11.86 20.79 -3.25
CA LYS A 527 -10.82 21.03 -2.25
C LYS A 527 -9.90 19.82 -2.05
N PHE A 528 -10.30 18.64 -2.50
CA PHE A 528 -9.55 17.41 -2.26
C PHE A 528 -8.35 17.30 -3.21
N GLY A 529 -7.16 17.20 -2.64
CA GLY A 529 -5.91 16.98 -3.38
C GLY A 529 -5.24 15.67 -2.98
N ASN A 530 -4.42 15.11 -3.86
CA ASN A 530 -3.76 13.81 -3.65
C ASN A 530 -2.37 13.91 -2.99
N LYS A 531 -2.07 15.03 -2.32
CA LYS A 531 -0.79 15.26 -1.62
C LYS A 531 -1.02 15.44 -0.13
N TYR A 532 -0.07 15.00 0.68
CA TYR A 532 -0.10 15.18 2.15
C TYR A 532 -0.17 16.65 2.59
N THR A 533 0.09 17.61 1.70
CA THR A 533 -0.06 19.05 1.98
C THR A 533 -1.49 19.56 1.79
N SER A 534 -2.39 18.75 1.22
CA SER A 534 -3.80 19.11 1.01
C SER A 534 -4.59 18.92 2.31
N ARG A 535 -5.20 19.99 2.82
CA ARG A 535 -6.06 19.94 4.02
C ARG A 535 -7.24 18.98 3.88
N PHE A 536 -7.79 18.89 2.68
CA PHE A 536 -8.70 17.83 2.26
C PHE A 536 -7.90 16.88 1.39
N TYR A 537 -7.56 15.72 1.93
CA TYR A 537 -6.62 14.77 1.34
C TYR A 537 -7.39 13.62 0.72
N LYS A 538 -7.12 13.37 -0.57
CA LYS A 538 -7.57 12.20 -1.32
C LYS A 538 -6.41 11.22 -1.52
N PRO A 539 -6.06 10.43 -0.50
CA PRO A 539 -4.96 9.47 -0.60
C PRO A 539 -5.36 8.19 -1.33
N LYS A 540 -4.37 7.33 -1.57
CA LYS A 540 -4.53 5.93 -1.99
C LYS A 540 -4.17 4.98 -0.83
N LEU A 541 -5.04 4.90 0.17
CA LEU A 541 -4.82 4.26 1.45
C LEU A 541 -6.04 3.41 1.81
N ASN A 542 -5.81 2.18 2.27
CA ASN A 542 -6.91 1.36 2.73
C ASN A 542 -7.52 1.94 4.03
N HIS A 543 -8.68 1.43 4.43
CA HIS A 543 -9.45 1.96 5.56
C HIS A 543 -8.68 1.99 6.89
N LEU A 544 -7.71 1.10 7.08
CA LEU A 544 -6.87 1.05 8.28
C LEU A 544 -5.65 1.96 8.18
N ASP A 545 -5.11 2.18 6.98
CA ASP A 545 -4.00 3.12 6.83
C ASP A 545 -4.45 4.58 7.00
N THR A 546 -5.71 4.89 6.69
CA THR A 546 -6.26 6.24 6.94
C THR A 546 -6.40 6.57 8.43
N SER A 547 -6.31 5.55 9.31
CA SER A 547 -6.18 5.75 10.76
C SER A 547 -4.73 5.83 11.22
N PHE A 548 -3.76 6.00 10.31
CA PHE A 548 -2.32 6.11 10.60
C PHE A 548 -1.63 4.80 11.04
N ARG A 549 -2.37 3.68 11.08
CA ARG A 549 -1.93 2.43 11.71
C ARG A 549 -0.58 1.92 11.21
N HIS A 550 -0.32 2.06 9.91
CA HIS A 550 0.89 1.51 9.26
C HIS A 550 1.91 2.57 8.86
N GLY A 551 1.78 3.82 9.33
CA GLY A 551 2.75 4.87 9.05
C GLY A 551 2.60 5.51 7.67
N ASP A 552 3.71 5.70 6.96
CA ASP A 552 3.81 6.40 5.68
C ASP A 552 4.58 5.56 4.64
N ALA A 553 4.21 5.69 3.37
CA ALA A 553 4.97 5.10 2.27
C ALA A 553 6.32 5.81 2.06
N LEU A 554 7.32 5.03 1.59
CA LEU A 554 8.65 5.54 1.25
C LEU A 554 8.62 6.69 0.23
N PHE A 555 7.89 6.52 -0.88
CA PHE A 555 7.97 7.46 -2.03
C PHE A 555 6.66 8.15 -2.38
N ASN A 556 5.51 7.53 -2.15
CA ASN A 556 4.25 8.00 -2.72
C ASN A 556 3.57 9.06 -1.83
N ASN A 557 3.50 10.30 -2.31
CA ASN A 557 2.87 11.40 -1.58
C ASN A 557 1.35 11.25 -1.39
N ALA A 558 0.69 10.34 -2.12
CA ALA A 558 -0.70 9.94 -1.90
C ALA A 558 -0.85 8.87 -0.80
N GLN A 559 0.24 8.45 -0.16
CA GLN A 559 0.28 7.40 0.86
C GLN A 559 1.07 7.84 2.10
N LYS A 560 0.96 9.11 2.49
CA LYS A 560 1.65 9.67 3.66
C LYS A 560 0.65 10.23 4.70
N PRO A 561 -0.19 9.40 5.33
CA PRO A 561 -1.22 9.88 6.26
C PRO A 561 -0.63 10.49 7.53
N VAL A 562 0.48 9.98 8.06
CA VAL A 562 1.13 10.53 9.26
C VAL A 562 1.74 11.89 8.93
N LYS A 563 2.47 12.00 7.81
CA LYS A 563 2.99 13.30 7.35
C LYS A 563 1.88 14.33 7.15
N TRP A 564 0.77 13.90 6.56
CA TRP A 564 -0.39 14.76 6.37
C TRP A 564 -0.86 15.36 7.69
N PHE A 565 -1.00 14.53 8.74
CA PHE A 565 -1.43 15.01 10.06
C PHE A 565 -0.40 15.94 10.72
N GLU A 566 0.90 15.61 10.64
CA GLU A 566 1.98 16.45 11.16
C GLU A 566 1.98 17.85 10.54
N CYS A 567 1.68 17.95 9.24
CA CYS A 567 1.76 19.18 8.45
C CYS A 567 0.44 19.96 8.36
N LEU A 568 -0.64 19.43 8.95
CA LEU A 568 -2.02 19.89 8.71
C LEU A 568 -2.35 21.25 9.33
N LEU A 569 -1.91 21.49 10.57
CA LEU A 569 -2.45 22.52 11.47
C LEU A 569 -1.46 23.61 11.89
#